data_AF-A0A4Z1BU73-F1
#
_entry.id   AF-A0A4Z1BU73-F1
#
_cell.length_a   1.000
_cell.length_b   1.000
_cell.length_c   1.000
_cell.angle_alpha   90.00
_cell.angle_beta   90.00
_cell.angle_gamma   90.00
#
_symmetry.space_group_name_H-M   'P 1'
#
loop_
_entity.id
_entity.type
_entity.pdbx_description
1 polymer ?
#
loop_
_entity_poly.entity_id
_entity_poly.type
_entity_poly.pdbx_seq_one_letter_code
_entity_poly.pdbx_strand_id
1 'polypeptide(L)'
;MRRFVTTAMTIALVGGAALTAPAVAADEDRPGLPGSAGVVDPGDLLGLTPEAPLPVLEEQLDPTASEMLSTARRVLAGNARPGDPSATLVLRDLWMQKSRLRGAERRQADAMLARPTDGVSDPQGFGYSVAEAPPLCNTRLCVHYVPTGTDAPPSPDWPAQNLAVMDSVWTTIVDGMGYRAPVRDGSRGGGSQFDVYLKDLGGSLYGFCAGERRSKKRTASGYCVLDNDFATSQFPNNTPADNLVVTAGHEFFHAVQYAYDYAEDPWMMESTATWMEERIATHVNDNRQYLPVSQIYAAQVPLDAFSRTNGFQYGNWVFWEYLTSRYGNRLVLKTWKKAGSLKRDGGKYSLAALQKVLRNKGGFGKNYARFTAGNLTPAVNFPEGVEYPNPKVRGAKVLSKRKRTKRFGARVNHLSSASYVYGPDARLSGKKWKLALQVRGPAKRTSPRAVVVVHLLNGKQQVKTVRLNRAGDGHKKVAFDSRRVGAVSVTLVNGSTRYRCNRDTVLACGGKPLDDRARFSVKARVTRG
;
A
#
# COMPACT_ATOMS: atom_id res chain seq x y z
N MET A 1 -48.19 -19.01 -70.85
CA MET A 1 -46.72 -18.90 -70.93
C MET A 1 -46.11 -19.27 -69.58
N ARG A 2 -45.02 -20.02 -69.65
CA ARG A 2 -44.29 -20.86 -68.67
C ARG A 2 -44.24 -20.46 -67.18
N ARG A 3 -44.40 -21.50 -66.32
CA ARG A 3 -43.96 -21.59 -64.92
C ARG A 3 -42.42 -21.69 -64.83
N PHE A 4 -41.81 -21.01 -63.85
CA PHE A 4 -40.51 -21.31 -63.24
C PHE A 4 -40.60 -20.87 -61.77
N VAL A 5 -40.64 -21.79 -60.80
CA VAL A 5 -39.53 -22.42 -60.05
C VAL A 5 -38.76 -21.46 -59.15
N THR A 6 -38.86 -21.80 -57.87
CA THR A 6 -38.25 -21.34 -56.62
C THR A 6 -36.73 -21.20 -56.66
N THR A 7 -36.19 -20.17 -56.00
CA THR A 7 -35.00 -20.28 -55.13
C THR A 7 -35.08 -19.19 -54.07
N ALA A 8 -35.30 -19.60 -52.82
CA ALA A 8 -35.19 -18.74 -51.65
C ALA A 8 -33.71 -18.71 -51.22
N MET A 9 -33.13 -17.52 -51.13
CA MET A 9 -31.81 -17.28 -50.53
C MET A 9 -32.03 -16.71 -49.14
N THR A 10 -31.80 -17.54 -48.13
CA THR A 10 -31.80 -17.18 -46.71
C THR A 10 -30.57 -16.32 -46.40
N ILE A 11 -30.79 -15.04 -46.08
CA ILE A 11 -29.77 -14.18 -45.46
C ILE A 11 -29.73 -14.55 -43.97
N ALA A 12 -28.72 -15.33 -43.59
CA ALA A 12 -28.38 -15.55 -42.19
C ALA A 12 -27.67 -14.30 -41.65
N LEU A 13 -28.40 -13.50 -40.87
CA LEU A 13 -27.84 -12.53 -39.94
C LEU A 13 -27.10 -13.31 -38.85
N VAL A 14 -25.78 -13.47 -39.00
CA VAL A 14 -24.92 -13.91 -37.90
C VAL A 14 -24.65 -12.70 -37.03
N GLY A 15 -25.25 -12.72 -35.84
CA GLY A 15 -25.17 -11.66 -34.85
C GLY A 15 -23.73 -11.37 -34.42
N GLY A 16 -23.40 -10.08 -34.36
CA GLY A 16 -22.22 -9.60 -33.65
C GLY A 16 -22.33 -9.97 -32.18
N ALA A 17 -21.46 -10.88 -31.75
CA ALA A 17 -21.20 -11.10 -30.34
C ALA A 17 -20.54 -9.84 -29.79
N ALA A 18 -21.34 -8.98 -29.15
CA ALA A 18 -20.82 -7.96 -28.26
C ALA A 18 -20.10 -8.69 -27.12
N LEU A 19 -18.78 -8.75 -27.19
CA LEU A 19 -17.93 -9.12 -26.06
C LEU A 19 -18.08 -8.01 -25.01
N THR A 20 -19.06 -8.18 -24.13
CA THR A 20 -19.17 -7.41 -22.90
C THR A 20 -17.94 -7.72 -22.05
N ALA A 21 -16.98 -6.79 -22.00
CA ALA A 21 -15.99 -6.76 -20.95
C ALA A 21 -16.73 -6.82 -19.59
N PRO A 22 -16.21 -7.54 -18.58
CA PRO A 22 -16.81 -7.50 -17.25
C PRO A 22 -16.74 -6.05 -16.78
N ALA A 23 -17.90 -5.41 -16.64
CA ALA A 23 -17.98 -4.12 -15.98
C ALA A 23 -17.36 -4.29 -14.59
N VAL A 24 -16.29 -3.54 -14.31
CA VAL A 24 -15.79 -3.35 -12.95
C VAL A 24 -16.90 -2.63 -12.20
N ALA A 25 -17.79 -3.42 -11.59
CA ALA A 25 -18.84 -2.89 -10.75
C ALA A 25 -18.16 -2.23 -9.55
N ALA A 26 -18.30 -0.91 -9.46
CA ALA A 26 -18.08 -0.20 -8.22
C ALA A 26 -19.12 -0.73 -7.22
N ASP A 27 -18.72 -1.67 -6.36
CA ASP A 27 -19.58 -2.18 -5.29
C ASP A 27 -19.70 -1.08 -4.23
N GLU A 28 -20.67 -0.18 -4.41
CA GLU A 28 -21.14 0.69 -3.34
C GLU A 28 -22.04 -0.12 -2.39
N ASP A 29 -21.67 -0.13 -1.11
CA ASP A 29 -22.48 -0.51 0.05
C ASP A 29 -23.06 -1.94 0.06
N ARG A 30 -22.31 -2.87 0.68
CA ARG A 30 -22.87 -4.11 1.24
C ARG A 30 -22.66 -4.20 2.76
N PRO A 31 -23.74 -4.28 3.56
CA PRO A 31 -23.66 -4.68 4.97
C PRO A 31 -23.28 -6.16 5.07
N GLY A 32 -22.27 -6.46 5.90
CA GLY A 32 -21.73 -7.81 6.06
C GLY A 32 -22.76 -8.86 6.51
N LEU A 33 -22.71 -10.03 5.88
CA LEU A 33 -23.36 -11.24 6.37
C LEU A 33 -22.45 -11.96 7.39
N PRO A 34 -22.97 -12.41 8.54
CA PRO A 34 -22.20 -13.09 9.56
C PRO A 34 -22.04 -14.59 9.20
N GLY A 35 -20.89 -14.96 8.67
CA GLY A 35 -20.45 -16.35 8.53
C GLY A 35 -19.47 -16.71 9.64
N SER A 36 -19.78 -17.75 10.42
CA SER A 36 -18.94 -18.25 11.52
C SER A 36 -17.79 -19.13 11.01
N ALA A 37 -16.59 -18.58 10.84
CA ALA A 37 -15.29 -19.25 10.96
C ALA A 37 -14.19 -18.19 10.74
N GLY A 38 -13.23 -18.07 11.66
CA GLY A 38 -12.22 -16.99 11.66
C GLY A 38 -12.05 -16.28 13.01
N VAL A 39 -12.76 -16.74 14.06
CA VAL A 39 -12.46 -16.34 15.43
C VAL A 39 -11.19 -17.07 15.84
N VAL A 40 -10.04 -16.37 15.83
CA VAL A 40 -8.82 -16.84 16.50
C VAL A 40 -9.20 -17.37 17.87
N ASP A 41 -8.95 -18.65 18.18
CA ASP A 41 -9.15 -19.14 19.55
C ASP A 41 -8.25 -18.24 20.42
N PRO A 42 -8.79 -17.56 21.44
CA PRO A 42 -7.97 -16.75 22.33
C PRO A 42 -6.74 -17.50 22.89
N GLY A 43 -6.78 -18.84 22.96
CA GLY A 43 -5.64 -19.71 23.27
C GLY A 43 -4.55 -19.73 22.19
N ASP A 44 -4.88 -19.62 20.91
CA ASP A 44 -3.93 -19.58 19.79
C ASP A 44 -3.02 -18.35 19.84
N LEU A 45 -3.51 -17.25 20.42
CA LEU A 45 -2.70 -16.06 20.68
C LEU A 45 -1.49 -16.36 21.61
N LEU A 46 -1.55 -17.44 22.38
CA LEU A 46 -0.44 -17.90 23.22
C LEU A 46 0.58 -18.75 22.45
N GLY A 47 0.16 -19.34 21.32
CA GLY A 47 0.98 -20.18 20.43
C GLY A 47 1.63 -19.41 19.28
N LEU A 48 1.34 -18.11 19.13
CA LEU A 48 1.91 -17.29 18.06
C LEU A 48 3.44 -17.25 18.15
N THR A 49 4.08 -17.34 16.99
CA THR A 49 5.53 -17.35 16.88
C THR A 49 6.11 -16.00 17.30
N PRO A 50 7.26 -15.99 18.01
CA PRO A 50 7.96 -14.77 18.32
C PRO A 50 8.28 -13.98 17.04
N GLU A 51 8.00 -12.68 17.08
CA GLU A 51 8.46 -11.74 16.06
C GLU A 51 9.98 -11.85 15.88
N ALA A 52 10.44 -11.89 14.62
CA ALA A 52 11.86 -11.92 14.29
C ALA A 52 12.59 -10.66 14.81
N PRO A 53 13.91 -10.71 15.03
CA PRO A 53 14.69 -9.53 15.37
C PRO A 53 14.38 -8.36 14.43
N LEU A 54 14.51 -7.12 14.93
CA LEU A 54 14.36 -5.92 14.12
C LEU A 54 15.20 -6.07 12.85
N PRO A 55 14.62 -6.04 11.64
CA PRO A 55 15.44 -5.82 10.46
C PRO A 55 16.17 -4.49 10.70
N VAL A 56 17.46 -4.47 10.39
CA VAL A 56 18.20 -3.22 10.42
C VAL A 56 17.58 -2.37 9.33
N LEU A 57 16.82 -1.35 9.73
CA LEU A 57 16.55 -0.23 8.85
C LEU A 57 17.90 0.44 8.68
N GLU A 58 18.59 0.09 7.60
CA GLU A 58 19.76 0.85 7.17
C GLU A 58 19.34 2.32 7.12
N GLU A 59 20.20 3.21 7.59
CA GLU A 59 20.00 4.65 7.41
C GLU A 59 20.16 4.89 5.90
N GLN A 60 19.06 4.70 5.16
CA GLN A 60 19.02 4.81 3.71
C GLN A 60 19.06 6.30 3.39
N LEU A 61 20.29 6.78 3.20
CA LEU A 61 20.54 8.10 2.65
C LEU A 61 19.97 8.17 1.23
N ASP A 62 19.50 9.36 0.86
CA ASP A 62 19.10 9.62 -0.51
C ASP A 62 20.32 9.44 -1.44
N PRO A 63 20.20 8.59 -2.48
CA PRO A 63 21.31 8.34 -3.38
C PRO A 63 21.59 9.59 -4.23
N THR A 64 22.84 9.73 -4.61
CA THR A 64 23.29 10.74 -5.58
C THR A 64 22.59 10.55 -6.93
N ALA A 65 22.58 11.59 -7.76
CA ALA A 65 21.98 11.51 -9.09
C ALA A 65 22.60 10.38 -9.94
N SER A 66 23.91 10.15 -9.84
CA SER A 66 24.61 9.10 -10.59
C SER A 66 24.28 7.69 -10.07
N GLU A 67 24.18 7.51 -8.75
CA GLU A 67 23.70 6.25 -8.16
C GLU A 67 22.24 5.97 -8.54
N MET A 68 21.41 7.03 -8.60
CA MET A 68 20.02 6.93 -9.06
C MET A 68 19.95 6.48 -10.51
N LEU A 69 20.76 7.06 -11.40
CA LEU A 69 20.85 6.65 -12.80
C LEU A 69 21.28 5.19 -12.92
N SER A 70 22.30 4.76 -12.17
CA SER A 70 22.76 3.37 -12.14
C SER A 70 21.66 2.42 -11.66
N THR A 71 20.88 2.84 -10.65
CA THR A 71 19.76 2.06 -10.13
C THR A 71 18.63 1.99 -11.14
N ALA A 72 18.23 3.11 -11.76
CA ALA A 72 17.21 3.14 -12.80
C ALA A 72 17.57 2.24 -13.97
N ARG A 73 18.83 2.28 -14.43
CA ARG A 73 19.33 1.39 -15.49
C ARG A 73 19.13 -0.08 -15.15
N ARG A 74 19.52 -0.45 -13.93
CA ARG A 74 19.44 -1.83 -13.46
C ARG A 74 17.99 -2.30 -13.32
N VAL A 75 17.13 -1.46 -12.76
CA VAL A 75 15.70 -1.75 -12.58
C VAL A 75 15.01 -1.91 -13.93
N LEU A 76 15.19 -0.97 -14.86
CA LEU A 76 14.58 -1.04 -16.19
C LEU A 76 15.13 -2.16 -17.08
N ALA A 77 16.36 -2.61 -16.83
CA ALA A 77 16.92 -3.78 -17.52
C ALA A 77 16.46 -5.11 -16.92
N GLY A 78 15.47 -5.10 -16.00
CA GLY A 78 14.95 -6.28 -15.31
C GLY A 78 15.93 -6.98 -14.36
N ASN A 79 16.97 -6.27 -13.94
CA ASN A 79 18.01 -6.76 -13.02
C ASN A 79 17.87 -6.13 -11.63
N ALA A 80 16.65 -5.71 -11.26
CA ALA A 80 16.35 -5.11 -9.97
C ALA A 80 16.83 -6.03 -8.84
N ARG A 81 17.62 -5.46 -7.93
CA ARG A 81 18.03 -6.17 -6.71
C ARG A 81 16.84 -6.17 -5.74
N PRO A 82 16.81 -7.12 -4.79
CA PRO A 82 15.82 -7.09 -3.72
C PRO A 82 15.71 -5.72 -3.07
N GLY A 83 16.84 -4.99 -3.02
CA GLY A 83 17.17 -3.65 -2.51
C GLY A 83 16.94 -2.43 -3.42
N ASP A 84 16.21 -2.53 -4.52
CA ASP A 84 15.93 -1.41 -5.43
C ASP A 84 14.49 -0.86 -5.28
N PRO A 85 14.25 0.46 -5.49
CA PRO A 85 12.88 1.00 -5.57
C PRO A 85 12.11 0.45 -6.78
N SER A 86 10.78 0.63 -6.79
CA SER A 86 9.97 0.41 -8.00
C SER A 86 10.51 1.23 -9.18
N ALA A 87 10.23 0.74 -10.40
CA ALA A 87 10.51 1.46 -11.63
C ALA A 87 9.90 2.88 -11.61
N THR A 88 8.66 3.03 -11.15
CA THR A 88 7.99 4.32 -11.02
C THR A 88 8.74 5.28 -10.10
N LEU A 89 9.11 4.85 -8.89
CA LEU A 89 9.79 5.74 -7.94
C LEU A 89 11.24 6.04 -8.34
N VAL A 90 11.98 5.06 -8.87
CA VAL A 90 13.36 5.32 -9.31
C VAL A 90 13.38 6.27 -10.52
N LEU A 91 12.42 6.17 -11.44
CA LEU A 91 12.29 7.10 -12.57
C LEU A 91 11.82 8.48 -12.13
N ARG A 92 10.86 8.57 -11.20
CA ARG A 92 10.45 9.82 -10.56
C ARG A 92 11.66 10.53 -9.96
N ASP A 93 12.47 9.81 -9.18
CA ASP A 93 13.62 10.38 -8.49
C ASP A 93 14.75 10.74 -9.46
N LEU A 94 15.00 9.90 -10.47
CA LEU A 94 15.92 10.22 -11.56
C LEU A 94 15.46 11.46 -12.32
N TRP A 95 14.17 11.62 -12.60
CA TRP A 95 13.63 12.80 -13.26
C TRP A 95 13.80 14.07 -12.42
N MET A 96 13.58 13.99 -11.11
CA MET A 96 13.83 15.10 -10.19
C MET A 96 15.31 15.49 -10.11
N GLN A 97 16.21 14.48 -10.17
CA GLN A 97 17.67 14.62 -10.11
C GLN A 97 18.37 14.63 -11.48
N LYS A 98 17.59 14.65 -12.56
CA LYS A 98 17.97 15.21 -13.85
C LYS A 98 18.37 16.67 -13.58
N SER A 99 18.77 17.54 -14.48
CA SER A 99 19.49 18.80 -14.11
C SER A 99 20.77 18.70 -13.21
N ARG A 100 21.05 17.63 -12.43
CA ARG A 100 22.33 17.41 -11.70
C ARG A 100 23.38 16.65 -12.52
N LEU A 101 22.99 15.61 -13.26
CA LEU A 101 23.88 14.88 -14.19
C LEU A 101 24.44 15.75 -15.35
N ARG A 102 25.51 15.32 -16.01
CA ARG A 102 26.10 16.03 -17.17
C ARG A 102 26.54 15.04 -18.25
N GLY A 103 26.87 15.53 -19.44
CA GLY A 103 27.46 14.73 -20.51
C GLY A 103 26.70 13.43 -20.82
N ALA A 104 27.41 12.30 -20.78
CA ALA A 104 26.86 10.98 -21.08
C ALA A 104 25.76 10.56 -20.09
N GLU A 105 25.93 10.81 -18.80
CA GLU A 105 24.93 10.46 -17.78
C GLU A 105 23.61 11.22 -18.01
N ARG A 106 23.69 12.51 -18.40
CA ARG A 106 22.49 13.28 -18.74
C ARG A 106 21.74 12.64 -19.91
N ARG A 107 22.46 12.27 -20.99
CA ARG A 107 21.86 11.62 -22.18
C ARG A 107 21.25 10.26 -21.84
N GLN A 108 21.87 9.49 -20.96
CA GLN A 108 21.31 8.21 -20.49
C GLN A 108 20.02 8.42 -19.69
N ALA A 109 20.01 9.42 -18.79
CA ALA A 109 18.80 9.78 -18.07
C ALA A 109 17.70 10.34 -18.99
N ASP A 110 18.07 11.09 -20.04
CA ASP A 110 17.13 11.54 -21.08
C ASP A 110 16.47 10.35 -21.78
N ALA A 111 17.26 9.36 -22.22
CA ALA A 111 16.78 8.15 -22.88
C ALA A 111 15.84 7.31 -22.00
N MET A 112 16.18 7.06 -20.73
CA MET A 112 15.35 6.28 -19.81
C MET A 112 14.02 6.95 -19.45
N LEU A 113 13.95 8.28 -19.56
CA LEU A 113 12.75 9.07 -19.28
C LEU A 113 12.00 9.44 -20.56
N ALA A 114 12.46 8.94 -21.72
CA ALA A 114 11.81 9.16 -23.00
C ALA A 114 10.64 8.20 -23.15
N ARG A 115 9.63 8.60 -23.92
CA ARG A 115 8.52 7.71 -24.26
C ARG A 115 9.05 6.57 -25.13
N PRO A 116 8.40 5.38 -25.10
CA PRO A 116 8.78 4.30 -26.01
C PRO A 116 8.83 4.72 -27.48
N THR A 117 7.97 5.65 -27.90
CA THR A 117 7.93 6.20 -29.27
C THR A 117 9.02 7.22 -29.59
N ASP A 118 9.67 7.81 -28.59
CA ASP A 118 10.79 8.75 -28.78
C ASP A 118 12.08 8.01 -29.24
N GLY A 119 12.06 6.67 -29.25
CA GLY A 119 13.26 5.82 -29.25
C GLY A 119 13.56 4.99 -30.50
N VAL A 120 12.98 5.27 -31.68
CA VAL A 120 13.41 4.63 -32.95
C VAL A 120 14.91 4.86 -33.27
N SER A 121 15.59 5.72 -32.50
CA SER A 121 17.03 5.96 -32.54
C SER A 121 17.66 6.00 -31.15
N ASP A 122 17.02 5.43 -30.12
CA ASP A 122 17.55 5.41 -28.74
C ASP A 122 18.77 4.49 -28.64
N PRO A 123 19.98 5.02 -28.43
CA PRO A 123 21.20 4.22 -28.32
C PRO A 123 21.25 3.36 -27.04
N GLN A 124 20.31 3.53 -26.09
CA GLN A 124 20.22 2.76 -24.85
C GLN A 124 19.21 1.60 -24.92
N GLY A 125 18.39 1.51 -25.98
CA GLY A 125 17.49 0.37 -26.23
C GLY A 125 16.20 0.34 -25.39
N PHE A 126 15.79 1.46 -24.80
CA PHE A 126 14.55 1.55 -24.01
C PHE A 126 13.32 1.92 -24.85
N GLY A 127 13.51 2.39 -26.08
CA GLY A 127 12.45 2.67 -27.04
C GLY A 127 11.86 1.45 -27.74
N TYR A 128 10.87 1.69 -28.60
CA TYR A 128 10.42 0.72 -29.59
C TYR A 128 11.47 0.55 -30.69
N SER A 129 11.66 -0.71 -31.11
CA SER A 129 12.59 -1.07 -32.19
C SER A 129 11.98 -0.95 -33.60
N VAL A 130 10.67 -0.80 -33.69
CA VAL A 130 9.91 -0.61 -34.93
C VAL A 130 8.96 0.60 -34.79
N ALA A 131 8.41 1.06 -35.91
CA ALA A 131 7.42 2.14 -35.88
C ALA A 131 6.15 1.72 -35.14
N GLU A 132 5.55 2.64 -34.39
CA GLU A 132 4.26 2.41 -33.73
C GLU A 132 3.15 2.20 -34.76
N ALA A 133 2.16 1.39 -34.40
CA ALA A 133 0.87 1.39 -35.08
C ALA A 133 0.10 2.67 -34.70
N PRO A 134 -0.94 3.06 -35.47
CA PRO A 134 -1.84 4.13 -35.04
C PRO A 134 -2.40 3.83 -33.63
N PRO A 135 -2.20 4.71 -32.64
CA PRO A 135 -2.62 4.45 -31.28
C PRO A 135 -4.14 4.33 -31.18
N LEU A 136 -4.61 3.46 -30.29
CA LEU A 136 -6.05 3.34 -30.00
C LEU A 136 -6.43 4.36 -28.93
N CYS A 137 -7.22 5.35 -29.33
CA CYS A 137 -7.59 6.45 -28.46
C CYS A 137 -9.10 6.53 -28.21
N ASN A 138 -9.45 7.02 -27.02
CA ASN A 138 -10.76 7.57 -26.73
C ASN A 138 -10.64 9.06 -26.39
N THR A 139 -11.64 9.64 -25.71
CA THR A 139 -11.66 11.07 -25.38
C THR A 139 -10.67 11.50 -24.30
N ARG A 140 -10.11 10.55 -23.53
CA ARG A 140 -9.23 10.83 -22.37
C ARG A 140 -7.92 10.06 -22.37
N LEU A 141 -7.84 8.94 -23.09
CA LEU A 141 -6.70 8.01 -23.07
C LEU A 141 -6.29 7.62 -24.50
N CYS A 142 -5.00 7.34 -24.69
CA CYS A 142 -4.45 6.69 -25.86
C CYS A 142 -3.57 5.51 -25.43
N VAL A 143 -3.78 4.35 -26.07
CA VAL A 143 -2.92 3.17 -25.94
C VAL A 143 -2.02 3.07 -27.16
N HIS A 144 -0.72 3.18 -26.93
CA HIS A 144 0.35 3.08 -27.91
C HIS A 144 0.93 1.66 -27.92
N TYR A 145 1.22 1.15 -29.11
CA TYR A 145 1.75 -0.20 -29.30
C TYR A 145 2.47 -0.32 -30.65
N VAL A 146 3.28 -1.36 -30.80
CA VAL A 146 3.88 -1.74 -32.08
C VAL A 146 3.18 -2.98 -32.66
N PRO A 147 3.07 -3.11 -33.99
CA PRO A 147 2.37 -4.24 -34.60
C PRO A 147 3.23 -5.52 -34.68
N THR A 148 4.55 -5.40 -34.52
CA THR A 148 5.53 -6.49 -34.69
C THR A 148 6.73 -6.32 -33.75
N GLY A 149 7.53 -7.38 -33.62
CA GLY A 149 8.69 -7.40 -32.72
C GLY A 149 8.34 -7.88 -31.31
N THR A 150 9.29 -7.75 -30.39
CA THR A 150 9.14 -8.23 -29.00
C THR A 150 8.11 -7.43 -28.22
N ASP A 151 7.99 -6.12 -28.50
CA ASP A 151 7.04 -5.23 -27.84
C ASP A 151 5.59 -5.36 -28.39
N ALA A 152 5.34 -6.27 -29.34
CA ALA A 152 4.04 -6.43 -29.96
C ALA A 152 3.06 -7.12 -28.99
N PRO A 153 1.81 -6.63 -28.87
CA PRO A 153 0.74 -7.32 -28.16
C PRO A 153 0.52 -8.76 -28.65
N PRO A 154 -0.02 -9.67 -27.80
CA PRO A 154 -0.20 -11.07 -28.14
C PRO A 154 -1.33 -11.31 -29.16
N SER A 155 -2.22 -10.33 -29.33
CA SER A 155 -3.30 -10.35 -30.32
C SER A 155 -3.71 -8.94 -30.76
N PRO A 156 -4.38 -8.78 -31.91
CA PRO A 156 -4.89 -7.48 -32.36
C PRO A 156 -5.92 -6.83 -31.43
N ASP A 157 -6.63 -7.62 -30.63
CA ASP A 157 -7.68 -7.12 -29.71
C ASP A 157 -7.10 -6.64 -28.37
N TRP A 158 -5.87 -7.04 -28.03
CA TRP A 158 -5.26 -6.73 -26.74
C TRP A 158 -5.09 -5.22 -26.47
N PRO A 159 -4.67 -4.38 -27.44
CA PRO A 159 -4.66 -2.93 -27.25
C PRO A 159 -6.04 -2.34 -26.91
N ALA A 160 -7.12 -2.87 -27.51
CA ALA A 160 -8.48 -2.42 -27.23
C ALA A 160 -8.93 -2.85 -25.82
N GLN A 161 -8.56 -4.05 -25.38
CA GLN A 161 -8.77 -4.50 -24.00
C GLN A 161 -8.03 -3.61 -22.99
N ASN A 162 -6.76 -3.27 -23.26
CA ASN A 162 -5.99 -2.34 -22.44
C ASN A 162 -6.66 -0.96 -22.35
N LEU A 163 -7.13 -0.42 -23.48
CA LEU A 163 -7.83 0.86 -23.51
C LEU A 163 -9.10 0.79 -22.65
N ALA A 164 -9.89 -0.28 -22.75
CA ALA A 164 -11.10 -0.46 -21.95
C ALA A 164 -10.81 -0.57 -20.45
N VAL A 165 -9.76 -1.31 -20.05
CA VAL A 165 -9.34 -1.41 -18.65
C VAL A 165 -8.88 -0.05 -18.11
N MET A 166 -8.00 0.66 -18.83
CA MET A 166 -7.52 1.98 -18.43
C MET A 166 -8.68 2.99 -18.33
N ASP A 167 -9.66 2.91 -19.23
CA ASP A 167 -10.87 3.72 -19.22
C ASP A 167 -11.73 3.45 -17.97
N SER A 168 -11.89 2.18 -17.60
CA SER A 168 -12.58 1.78 -16.37
C SER A 168 -11.84 2.24 -15.11
N VAL A 169 -10.51 2.12 -15.09
CA VAL A 169 -9.65 2.60 -13.99
C VAL A 169 -9.76 4.12 -13.84
N TRP A 170 -9.69 4.87 -14.94
CA TRP A 170 -9.91 6.32 -14.92
C TRP A 170 -11.30 6.65 -14.36
N THR A 171 -12.34 5.98 -14.86
CA THR A 171 -13.73 6.20 -14.42
C THR A 171 -13.84 6.01 -12.91
N THR A 172 -13.25 4.94 -12.39
CA THR A 172 -13.32 4.63 -10.95
C THR A 172 -12.55 5.66 -10.13
N ILE A 173 -11.30 5.97 -10.48
CA ILE A 173 -10.42 6.81 -9.68
C ILE A 173 -10.77 8.30 -9.81
N VAL A 174 -10.91 8.79 -11.03
CA VAL A 174 -11.12 10.23 -11.28
C VAL A 174 -12.59 10.58 -11.10
N ASP A 175 -13.49 9.88 -11.80
CA ASP A 175 -14.89 10.29 -11.88
C ASP A 175 -15.67 9.81 -10.64
N GLY A 176 -15.49 8.56 -10.23
CA GLY A 176 -16.18 7.96 -9.08
C GLY A 176 -15.59 8.41 -7.73
N MET A 177 -14.29 8.21 -7.52
CA MET A 177 -13.65 8.53 -6.24
C MET A 177 -13.31 10.02 -6.09
N GLY A 178 -13.29 10.80 -7.18
CA GLY A 178 -13.11 12.25 -7.17
C GLY A 178 -11.66 12.71 -6.96
N TYR A 179 -10.68 11.90 -7.38
CA TYR A 179 -9.29 12.33 -7.49
C TYR A 179 -9.12 13.32 -8.65
N ARG A 180 -7.93 13.96 -8.74
CA ARG A 180 -7.60 14.80 -9.89
C ARG A 180 -7.29 13.88 -11.07
N ALA A 181 -7.72 14.28 -12.26
CA ALA A 181 -7.13 13.74 -13.47
C ALA A 181 -5.61 14.01 -13.49
N PRO A 182 -4.80 13.14 -14.11
CA PRO A 182 -3.41 13.43 -14.42
C PRO A 182 -3.23 14.79 -15.10
N VAL A 183 -2.09 15.42 -14.86
CA VAL A 183 -1.78 16.71 -15.50
C VAL A 183 -1.51 16.47 -16.99
N ARG A 184 -2.17 17.25 -17.85
CA ARG A 184 -1.97 17.18 -19.31
C ARG A 184 -0.54 17.55 -19.72
N ASP A 185 -0.01 16.80 -20.68
CA ASP A 185 1.30 16.97 -21.31
C ASP A 185 1.24 17.74 -22.65
N GLY A 186 0.05 18.07 -23.15
CA GLY A 186 -0.14 18.92 -24.32
C GLY A 186 -0.56 18.11 -25.54
N SER A 187 0.34 17.95 -26.51
CA SER A 187 0.16 17.14 -27.72
C SER A 187 1.22 16.03 -27.84
N ARG A 188 1.92 15.71 -26.75
CA ARG A 188 2.89 14.61 -26.72
C ARG A 188 2.09 13.30 -26.79
N GLY A 189 2.63 12.27 -27.44
CA GLY A 189 1.84 11.07 -27.76
C GLY A 189 0.82 11.28 -28.89
N GLY A 190 0.87 12.42 -29.60
CA GLY A 190 0.01 12.67 -30.76
C GLY A 190 -1.35 13.26 -30.44
N GLY A 191 -1.71 13.43 -29.16
CA GLY A 191 -3.00 13.95 -28.72
C GLY A 191 -2.94 14.65 -27.37
N SER A 192 -4.09 15.07 -26.86
CA SER A 192 -4.23 15.70 -25.53
C SER A 192 -4.69 14.74 -24.44
N GLN A 193 -4.90 13.49 -24.84
CA GLN A 193 -5.20 12.35 -24.02
C GLN A 193 -4.00 11.99 -23.15
N PHE A 194 -4.24 11.20 -22.10
CA PHE A 194 -3.18 10.59 -21.31
C PHE A 194 -2.68 9.31 -21.99
N ASP A 195 -1.36 9.18 -22.11
CA ASP A 195 -0.76 8.11 -22.89
C ASP A 195 -0.32 6.92 -22.03
N VAL A 196 -0.67 5.74 -22.52
CA VAL A 196 -0.24 4.44 -22.00
C VAL A 196 0.44 3.68 -23.11
N TYR A 197 1.64 3.17 -22.86
CA TYR A 197 2.42 2.43 -23.83
C TYR A 197 2.47 0.94 -23.46
N LEU A 198 2.29 0.07 -24.45
CA LEU A 198 2.50 -1.38 -24.30
C LEU A 198 3.91 -1.73 -24.73
N LYS A 199 4.68 -2.36 -23.86
CA LYS A 199 6.09 -2.71 -24.14
C LYS A 199 6.42 -4.03 -23.46
N ASP A 200 7.30 -4.84 -24.05
CA ASP A 200 7.85 -6.00 -23.34
C ASP A 200 8.78 -5.50 -22.23
N LEU A 201 8.35 -5.69 -20.99
CA LEU A 201 9.08 -5.29 -19.78
C LEU A 201 9.84 -6.47 -19.16
N GLY A 202 9.76 -7.66 -19.78
CA GLY A 202 10.26 -8.90 -19.22
C GLY A 202 9.52 -9.33 -17.95
N GLY A 203 9.88 -10.47 -17.37
CA GLY A 203 9.22 -11.02 -16.17
C GLY A 203 9.57 -10.35 -14.83
N SER A 204 10.01 -9.10 -14.84
CA SER A 204 10.49 -8.40 -13.63
C SER A 204 9.73 -7.11 -13.32
N LEU A 205 9.03 -6.54 -14.31
CA LEU A 205 8.26 -5.31 -14.18
C LEU A 205 6.90 -5.51 -14.83
N TYR A 206 5.83 -5.28 -14.08
CA TYR A 206 4.47 -5.31 -14.61
C TYR A 206 4.12 -4.01 -15.36
N GLY A 207 4.67 -2.89 -14.88
CA GLY A 207 4.43 -1.56 -15.44
C GLY A 207 5.18 -0.48 -14.65
N PHE A 208 5.11 0.75 -15.14
CA PHE A 208 5.60 1.95 -14.44
C PHE A 208 4.97 3.23 -14.99
N CYS A 209 5.07 4.33 -14.26
CA CYS A 209 4.80 5.68 -14.77
C CYS A 209 5.99 6.63 -14.58
N ALA A 210 6.34 7.33 -15.66
CA ALA A 210 7.42 8.30 -15.67
C ALA A 210 6.88 9.73 -15.62
N GLY A 211 7.53 10.60 -14.82
CA GLY A 211 7.25 12.03 -14.82
C GLY A 211 7.90 12.75 -15.99
N GLU A 212 7.22 13.74 -16.56
CA GLU A 212 7.70 14.47 -17.73
C GLU A 212 7.85 15.98 -17.50
N ARG A 213 6.73 16.72 -17.54
CA ARG A 213 6.75 18.19 -17.50
C ARG A 213 6.22 18.68 -16.17
N ARG A 214 7.06 19.41 -15.45
CA ARG A 214 6.64 20.16 -14.27
C ARG A 214 5.57 21.17 -14.67
N SER A 215 4.53 21.25 -13.85
CA SER A 215 3.47 22.24 -13.96
C SER A 215 3.53 23.15 -12.73
N LYS A 216 2.38 23.64 -12.25
CA LYS A 216 2.32 24.55 -11.10
C LYS A 216 2.81 23.85 -9.84
N LYS A 217 3.73 24.49 -9.11
CA LYS A 217 4.28 23.98 -7.84
C LYS A 217 4.96 22.61 -8.06
N ARG A 218 4.62 21.59 -7.26
CA ARG A 218 5.19 20.25 -7.39
C ARG A 218 4.21 19.31 -8.08
N THR A 219 3.46 19.78 -9.06
CA THR A 219 2.66 18.90 -9.92
C THR A 219 3.36 18.65 -11.25
N ALA A 220 3.08 17.52 -11.89
CA ALA A 220 3.69 17.16 -13.16
C ALA A 220 2.76 16.30 -14.01
N SER A 221 2.94 16.38 -15.32
CA SER A 221 2.43 15.37 -16.26
C SER A 221 3.32 14.13 -16.21
N GLY A 222 2.79 13.03 -16.74
CA GLY A 222 3.53 11.79 -16.95
C GLY A 222 2.76 10.90 -17.92
N TYR A 223 3.37 9.76 -18.25
CA TYR A 223 2.79 8.67 -19.01
C TYR A 223 3.03 7.37 -18.25
N CYS A 224 2.32 6.31 -18.63
CA CYS A 224 2.56 4.99 -18.07
C CYS A 224 2.95 3.99 -19.16
N VAL A 225 3.68 2.95 -18.76
CA VAL A 225 4.04 1.81 -19.58
C VAL A 225 3.53 0.57 -18.86
N LEU A 226 2.82 -0.29 -19.58
CA LEU A 226 2.36 -1.59 -19.11
C LEU A 226 3.03 -2.67 -19.94
N ASP A 227 3.22 -3.85 -19.34
CA ASP A 227 3.72 -5.00 -20.07
C ASP A 227 2.79 -5.34 -21.27
N ASN A 228 3.38 -5.70 -22.40
CA ASN A 228 2.66 -5.84 -23.67
C ASN A 228 1.74 -7.05 -23.71
N ASP A 229 1.97 -8.08 -22.91
CA ASP A 229 1.20 -9.31 -22.96
C ASP A 229 0.89 -9.95 -21.59
N PHE A 230 1.58 -9.52 -20.52
CA PHE A 230 1.55 -10.13 -19.19
C PHE A 230 1.65 -11.66 -19.24
N ALA A 231 2.50 -12.19 -20.12
CA ALA A 231 2.59 -13.61 -20.42
C ALA A 231 2.77 -14.43 -19.14
N THR A 232 2.05 -15.54 -19.03
CA THR A 232 2.13 -16.43 -17.86
C THR A 232 3.55 -17.00 -17.63
N SER A 233 4.38 -17.07 -18.68
CA SER A 233 5.80 -17.44 -18.56
C SER A 233 6.63 -16.41 -17.80
N GLN A 234 6.22 -15.15 -17.83
CA GLN A 234 6.83 -14.02 -17.12
C GLN A 234 6.15 -13.78 -15.77
N PHE A 235 4.82 -13.90 -15.71
CA PHE A 235 3.98 -13.57 -14.55
C PHE A 235 3.03 -14.72 -14.17
N PRO A 236 3.54 -15.81 -13.55
CA PRO A 236 2.77 -17.05 -13.37
C PRO A 236 1.71 -17.00 -12.25
N ASN A 237 1.69 -15.95 -11.42
CA ASN A 237 0.86 -15.90 -10.22
C ASN A 237 -0.61 -15.56 -10.49
N ASN A 238 -0.90 -14.76 -11.53
CA ASN A 238 -2.26 -14.44 -11.97
C ASN A 238 -2.40 -14.57 -13.49
N THR A 239 -3.62 -14.43 -14.00
CA THR A 239 -3.85 -14.39 -15.45
C THR A 239 -3.35 -13.07 -16.05
N PRO A 240 -3.05 -13.01 -17.37
CA PRO A 240 -2.70 -11.75 -18.03
C PRO A 240 -3.72 -10.63 -17.82
N ALA A 241 -5.02 -10.97 -17.81
CA ALA A 241 -6.09 -10.00 -17.59
C ALA A 241 -6.10 -9.47 -16.14
N ASP A 242 -5.90 -10.34 -15.15
CA ASP A 242 -5.83 -9.93 -13.74
C ASP A 242 -4.62 -9.02 -13.50
N ASN A 243 -3.46 -9.41 -14.04
CA ASN A 243 -2.22 -8.63 -13.96
C ASN A 243 -2.39 -7.23 -14.59
N LEU A 244 -3.04 -7.16 -15.76
CA LEU A 244 -3.35 -5.90 -16.42
C LEU A 244 -4.22 -5.00 -15.52
N VAL A 245 -5.33 -5.51 -14.97
CA VAL A 245 -6.27 -4.70 -14.17
C VAL A 245 -5.63 -4.18 -12.89
N VAL A 246 -4.86 -5.03 -12.18
CA VAL A 246 -4.12 -4.65 -10.97
C VAL A 246 -3.10 -3.56 -11.30
N THR A 247 -2.25 -3.82 -12.31
CA THR A 247 -1.14 -2.92 -12.68
C THR A 247 -1.68 -1.57 -13.18
N ALA A 248 -2.71 -1.58 -14.02
CA ALA A 248 -3.38 -0.37 -14.49
C ALA A 248 -3.87 0.49 -13.32
N GLY A 249 -4.50 -0.12 -12.31
CA GLY A 249 -4.96 0.57 -11.11
C GLY A 249 -3.84 1.21 -10.29
N HIS A 250 -2.75 0.45 -10.05
CA HIS A 250 -1.59 0.91 -9.28
C HIS A 250 -0.85 2.04 -9.99
N GLU A 251 -0.46 1.81 -11.24
CA GLU A 251 0.37 2.73 -12.01
C GLU A 251 -0.41 4.01 -12.38
N PHE A 252 -1.65 3.89 -12.86
CA PHE A 252 -2.46 5.09 -13.12
C PHE A 252 -2.65 5.95 -11.87
N PHE A 253 -2.70 5.34 -10.68
CA PHE A 253 -2.77 6.12 -9.45
C PHE A 253 -1.49 6.92 -9.18
N HIS A 254 -0.30 6.48 -9.59
CA HIS A 254 0.91 7.32 -9.55
C HIS A 254 0.81 8.55 -10.47
N ALA A 255 0.26 8.40 -11.68
CA ALA A 255 0.00 9.55 -12.55
C ALA A 255 -0.99 10.55 -11.92
N VAL A 256 -1.99 10.05 -11.20
CA VAL A 256 -2.91 10.87 -10.38
C VAL A 256 -2.18 11.55 -9.21
N GLN A 257 -1.27 10.85 -8.52
CA GLN A 257 -0.47 11.40 -7.42
C GLN A 257 0.42 12.55 -7.89
N TYR A 258 0.99 12.48 -9.10
CA TYR A 258 1.74 13.59 -9.71
C TYR A 258 0.92 14.87 -9.91
N ALA A 259 -0.43 14.77 -9.96
CA ALA A 259 -1.32 15.94 -9.96
C ALA A 259 -1.53 16.58 -8.57
N TYR A 260 -1.04 15.96 -7.51
CA TYR A 260 -1.03 16.49 -6.14
C TYR A 260 0.36 16.97 -5.74
N ASP A 261 1.33 16.05 -5.71
CA ASP A 261 2.71 16.33 -5.36
C ASP A 261 3.60 15.17 -5.83
N TYR A 262 4.38 15.39 -6.90
CA TYR A 262 5.29 14.37 -7.41
C TYR A 262 6.48 14.09 -6.47
N ALA A 263 6.73 14.94 -5.48
CA ALA A 263 7.86 14.80 -4.54
C ALA A 263 7.39 14.38 -3.14
N GLU A 264 6.18 13.82 -3.01
CA GLU A 264 5.67 13.36 -1.72
C GLU A 264 6.43 12.12 -1.23
N ASP A 265 6.34 11.87 0.09
CA ASP A 265 7.04 10.79 0.75
C ASP A 265 6.73 9.44 0.09
N PRO A 266 7.76 8.66 -0.29
CA PRO A 266 7.62 7.50 -1.15
C PRO A 266 6.78 6.38 -0.52
N TRP A 267 6.81 6.23 0.81
CA TRP A 267 5.96 5.26 1.51
C TRP A 267 4.47 5.55 1.30
N MET A 268 4.04 6.82 1.26
CA MET A 268 2.64 7.20 1.07
C MET A 268 2.23 6.99 -0.39
N MET A 269 3.12 7.25 -1.35
CA MET A 269 2.87 6.99 -2.77
C MET A 269 2.59 5.52 -3.01
N GLU A 270 3.48 4.64 -2.57
CA GLU A 270 3.36 3.19 -2.80
C GLU A 270 2.24 2.57 -1.98
N SER A 271 2.17 2.83 -0.67
CA SER A 271 1.14 2.22 0.17
C SER A 271 -0.29 2.63 -0.22
N THR A 272 -0.48 3.81 -0.82
CA THR A 272 -1.80 4.21 -1.32
C THR A 272 -2.08 3.75 -2.76
N ALA A 273 -1.05 3.46 -3.57
CA ALA A 273 -1.20 2.80 -4.86
C ALA A 273 -1.54 1.31 -4.67
N THR A 274 -0.86 0.61 -3.77
CA THR A 274 -1.21 -0.77 -3.40
C THR A 274 -2.58 -0.88 -2.73
N TRP A 275 -2.99 0.12 -1.96
CA TRP A 275 -4.37 0.20 -1.46
C TRP A 275 -5.39 0.41 -2.59
N MET A 276 -5.00 1.08 -3.69
CA MET A 276 -5.86 1.30 -4.85
C MET A 276 -6.08 0.01 -5.65
N GLU A 277 -5.13 -0.93 -5.63
CA GLU A 277 -5.33 -2.27 -6.21
C GLU A 277 -6.61 -2.92 -5.65
N GLU A 278 -6.87 -2.81 -4.34
CA GLU A 278 -8.10 -3.34 -3.71
C GLU A 278 -9.38 -2.60 -4.12
N ARG A 279 -9.27 -1.42 -4.72
CA ARG A 279 -10.42 -0.61 -5.19
C ARG A 279 -10.74 -0.87 -6.65
N ILE A 280 -9.76 -1.36 -7.40
CA ILE A 280 -9.87 -1.65 -8.83
C ILE A 280 -10.06 -3.16 -9.07
N ALA A 281 -9.31 -3.99 -8.35
CA ALA A 281 -9.11 -5.41 -8.63
C ALA A 281 -9.35 -6.29 -7.40
N THR A 282 -10.36 -5.97 -6.57
CA THR A 282 -10.65 -6.70 -5.31
C THR A 282 -10.81 -8.21 -5.47
N HIS A 283 -11.26 -8.69 -6.63
CA HIS A 283 -11.38 -10.12 -6.91
C HIS A 283 -10.03 -10.84 -7.06
N VAL A 284 -8.97 -10.12 -7.45
CA VAL A 284 -7.62 -10.68 -7.68
C VAL A 284 -6.86 -10.86 -6.38
N ASN A 285 -7.02 -9.94 -5.42
CA ASN A 285 -6.34 -9.96 -4.13
C ASN A 285 -4.80 -9.94 -4.21
N ASP A 286 -4.25 -9.30 -5.25
CA ASP A 286 -2.81 -9.29 -5.52
C ASP A 286 -2.01 -8.67 -4.35
N ASN A 287 -2.48 -7.55 -3.81
CA ASN A 287 -1.86 -6.86 -2.67
C ASN A 287 -1.63 -7.73 -1.42
N ARG A 288 -2.33 -8.88 -1.28
CA ARG A 288 -2.19 -9.78 -0.15
C ARG A 288 -0.83 -10.46 -0.13
N GLN A 289 -0.15 -10.53 -1.27
CA GLN A 289 1.25 -10.99 -1.34
C GLN A 289 2.19 -10.15 -0.47
N TYR A 290 1.84 -8.88 -0.20
CA TYR A 290 2.62 -7.97 0.64
C TYR A 290 2.31 -8.08 2.14
N LEU A 291 1.36 -8.93 2.55
CA LEU A 291 1.04 -9.14 3.96
C LEU A 291 2.28 -9.47 4.81
N PRO A 292 3.19 -10.40 4.42
CA PRO A 292 4.35 -10.74 5.24
C PRO A 292 5.26 -9.57 5.63
N VAL A 293 5.23 -8.48 4.85
CA VAL A 293 6.05 -7.27 5.06
C VAL A 293 5.23 -6.09 5.59
N SER A 294 3.95 -6.30 5.92
CA SER A 294 3.08 -5.30 6.54
C SER A 294 3.26 -5.18 8.06
N GLN A 295 2.76 -4.10 8.67
CA GLN A 295 2.70 -3.95 10.13
C GLN A 295 1.81 -4.98 10.87
N ILE A 296 1.17 -5.93 10.17
CA ILE A 296 0.53 -7.09 10.79
C ILE A 296 1.58 -8.12 11.25
N TYR A 297 2.66 -8.30 10.49
CA TYR A 297 3.70 -9.32 10.75
C TYR A 297 5.09 -8.71 11.00
N ALA A 298 5.28 -7.46 10.61
CA ALA A 298 6.47 -6.66 10.82
C ALA A 298 6.14 -5.42 11.69
N ALA A 299 5.50 -5.64 12.85
CA ALA A 299 5.02 -4.57 13.73
C ALA A 299 6.15 -3.70 14.33
N GLN A 300 7.37 -4.20 14.30
CA GLN A 300 8.60 -3.52 14.72
C GLN A 300 9.19 -2.56 13.67
N VAL A 301 8.71 -2.63 12.42
CA VAL A 301 9.10 -1.73 11.32
C VAL A 301 8.23 -0.46 11.38
N PRO A 302 8.79 0.75 11.20
CA PRO A 302 8.02 2.00 11.13
C PRO A 302 6.98 2.00 10.01
N LEU A 303 5.84 2.66 10.23
CA LEU A 303 4.78 2.78 9.23
C LEU A 303 5.25 3.50 7.96
N ASP A 304 6.11 4.49 8.12
CA ASP A 304 6.70 5.29 7.04
C ASP A 304 8.02 4.72 6.53
N ALA A 305 8.37 3.48 6.93
CA ALA A 305 9.54 2.81 6.40
C ALA A 305 9.36 2.59 4.89
N PHE A 306 10.29 3.17 4.14
CA PHE A 306 10.51 2.79 2.76
C PHE A 306 11.68 1.82 2.73
N SER A 307 11.44 0.58 2.34
CA SER A 307 12.51 -0.39 2.19
C SER A 307 12.64 -0.76 0.75
N ARG A 308 13.79 -0.39 0.21
CA ARG A 308 14.18 -0.87 -1.10
C ARG A 308 14.39 -2.38 -1.12
N THR A 309 14.65 -3.04 0.03
CA THR A 309 14.99 -4.48 0.14
C THR A 309 13.80 -5.39 0.41
N ASN A 310 12.85 -4.91 1.21
CA ASN A 310 11.78 -5.75 1.74
C ASN A 310 10.39 -5.28 1.28
N GLY A 311 10.26 -4.14 0.61
CA GLY A 311 8.96 -3.68 0.13
C GLY A 311 7.95 -3.32 1.24
N PHE A 312 8.41 -2.87 2.41
CA PHE A 312 7.52 -2.54 3.55
C PHE A 312 6.44 -1.51 3.19
N GLN A 313 6.75 -0.59 2.27
CA GLN A 313 5.82 0.41 1.76
C GLN A 313 4.60 -0.21 1.08
N TYR A 314 4.75 -1.34 0.37
CA TYR A 314 3.63 -2.04 -0.25
C TYR A 314 2.75 -2.66 0.84
N GLY A 315 3.34 -3.43 1.76
CA GLY A 315 2.61 -4.10 2.84
C GLY A 315 1.83 -3.14 3.75
N ASN A 316 2.27 -1.89 3.89
CA ASN A 316 1.57 -0.89 4.70
C ASN A 316 0.26 -0.36 4.08
N TRP A 317 -0.16 -0.86 2.92
CA TRP A 317 -1.52 -0.67 2.38
C TRP A 317 -2.61 -1.00 3.41
N VAL A 318 -2.36 -2.01 4.28
CA VAL A 318 -3.29 -2.43 5.34
C VAL A 318 -3.61 -1.32 6.33
N PHE A 319 -2.71 -0.35 6.53
CA PHE A 319 -3.02 0.79 7.39
C PHE A 319 -4.07 1.72 6.76
N TRP A 320 -4.01 1.92 5.45
CA TRP A 320 -5.04 2.65 4.73
C TRP A 320 -6.35 1.89 4.74
N GLU A 321 -6.33 0.58 4.49
CA GLU A 321 -7.51 -0.27 4.58
C GLU A 321 -8.17 -0.14 5.95
N TYR A 322 -7.42 -0.29 7.04
CA TYR A 322 -7.93 -0.10 8.40
C TYR A 322 -8.63 1.25 8.60
N LEU A 323 -8.07 2.34 8.07
CA LEU A 323 -8.67 3.67 8.20
C LEU A 323 -9.91 3.83 7.30
N THR A 324 -9.88 3.30 6.08
CA THR A 324 -10.97 3.46 5.11
C THR A 324 -12.17 2.58 5.45
N SER A 325 -12.00 1.37 5.97
CA SER A 325 -13.15 0.58 6.46
C SER A 325 -13.87 1.23 7.65
N ARG A 326 -13.26 2.24 8.31
CA ARG A 326 -13.84 2.99 9.44
C ARG A 326 -14.37 4.37 9.08
N TYR A 327 -13.79 5.01 8.07
CA TYR A 327 -14.02 6.41 7.76
C TYR A 327 -14.35 6.70 6.29
N GLY A 328 -14.47 5.65 5.48
CA GLY A 328 -14.72 5.68 4.05
C GLY A 328 -13.48 5.98 3.21
N ASN A 329 -13.49 5.50 1.97
CA ASN A 329 -12.40 5.61 0.98
C ASN A 329 -11.96 7.06 0.72
N ARG A 330 -12.87 8.03 0.86
CA ARG A 330 -12.57 9.48 0.75
C ARG A 330 -11.52 9.97 1.76
N LEU A 331 -11.17 9.20 2.78
CA LEU A 331 -10.08 9.52 3.69
C LEU A 331 -8.72 9.63 2.96
N VAL A 332 -8.44 8.73 2.01
CA VAL A 332 -7.18 8.74 1.23
C VAL A 332 -7.15 9.99 0.35
N LEU A 333 -8.23 10.27 -0.40
CA LEU A 333 -8.39 11.51 -1.17
C LEU A 333 -8.21 12.78 -0.31
N LYS A 334 -8.82 12.82 0.87
CA LYS A 334 -8.67 13.97 1.80
C LYS A 334 -7.23 14.12 2.26
N THR A 335 -6.49 13.03 2.39
CA THR A 335 -5.08 13.04 2.76
C THR A 335 -4.24 13.57 1.62
N TRP A 336 -4.43 13.09 0.39
CA TRP A 336 -3.79 13.64 -0.82
C TRP A 336 -4.10 15.12 -1.06
N LYS A 337 -5.34 15.59 -0.82
CA LYS A 337 -5.68 17.03 -0.86
C LYS A 337 -4.97 17.85 0.22
N LYS A 338 -4.60 17.24 1.36
CA LYS A 338 -3.76 17.90 2.38
C LYS A 338 -2.28 17.79 2.07
N ALA A 339 -1.86 16.77 1.34
CA ALA A 339 -0.50 16.61 0.87
C ALA A 339 -0.15 17.60 -0.25
N GLY A 340 -1.10 17.76 -1.20
CA GLY A 340 -0.92 18.48 -2.45
C GLY A 340 -0.26 19.85 -2.34
N SER A 341 0.45 20.20 -3.41
CA SER A 341 1.36 21.35 -3.44
C SER A 341 0.74 22.64 -3.99
N LEU A 342 -0.48 22.59 -4.55
CA LEU A 342 -1.13 23.77 -5.13
C LEU A 342 -1.59 24.75 -4.04
N LYS A 343 -1.83 26.01 -4.41
CA LYS A 343 -2.24 27.09 -3.47
C LYS A 343 -3.47 26.74 -2.64
N ARG A 344 -4.40 25.95 -3.18
CA ARG A 344 -5.65 25.54 -2.50
C ARG A 344 -5.50 24.26 -1.67
N ASP A 345 -4.36 23.59 -1.78
CA ASP A 345 -4.06 22.34 -1.08
C ASP A 345 -3.42 22.62 0.28
N GLY A 346 -3.10 21.55 1.01
CA GLY A 346 -2.53 21.67 2.36
C GLY A 346 -1.02 21.92 2.42
N GLY A 347 -0.26 21.59 1.37
CA GLY A 347 1.20 21.71 1.32
C GLY A 347 1.91 20.97 2.44
N LYS A 348 1.41 19.81 2.85
CA LYS A 348 1.95 19.02 3.98
C LYS A 348 2.63 17.78 3.44
N TYR A 349 3.68 17.31 4.11
CA TYR A 349 4.17 15.96 3.87
C TYR A 349 3.22 14.91 4.46
N SER A 350 3.38 13.65 4.05
CA SER A 350 2.50 12.51 4.33
C SER A 350 1.88 12.47 5.75
N LEU A 351 2.69 12.31 6.80
CA LEU A 351 2.20 12.16 8.17
C LEU A 351 1.47 13.42 8.65
N ALA A 352 1.96 14.61 8.28
CA ALA A 352 1.30 15.87 8.64
C ALA A 352 -0.04 16.06 7.92
N ALA A 353 -0.16 15.59 6.67
CA ALA A 353 -1.41 15.54 5.93
C ALA A 353 -2.42 14.62 6.63
N LEU A 354 -2.00 13.40 6.96
CA LEU A 354 -2.85 12.41 7.63
C LEU A 354 -3.28 12.87 9.04
N GLN A 355 -2.36 13.44 9.82
CA GLN A 355 -2.68 14.04 11.12
C GLN A 355 -3.76 15.12 11.01
N LYS A 356 -3.70 15.96 9.96
CA LYS A 356 -4.71 17.00 9.73
C LYS A 356 -6.09 16.40 9.47
N VAL A 357 -6.17 15.31 8.70
CA VAL A 357 -7.42 14.60 8.37
C VAL A 357 -7.99 13.86 9.58
N LEU A 358 -7.13 13.25 10.40
CA LEU A 358 -7.54 12.48 11.58
C LEU A 358 -7.84 13.34 12.81
N ARG A 359 -7.56 14.65 12.80
CA ARG A 359 -7.76 15.55 13.96
C ARG A 359 -9.16 15.41 14.59
N ASN A 360 -10.20 15.44 13.76
CA ASN A 360 -11.60 15.33 14.22
C ASN A 360 -12.07 13.86 14.36
N LYS A 361 -11.19 12.89 14.12
CA LYS A 361 -11.42 11.44 14.28
C LYS A 361 -10.66 10.89 15.49
N GLY A 362 -10.36 11.75 16.46
CA GLY A 362 -9.58 11.42 17.66
C GLY A 362 -8.06 11.47 17.51
N GLY A 363 -7.57 11.96 16.37
CA GLY A 363 -6.15 12.18 16.08
C GLY A 363 -5.40 10.94 15.60
N PHE A 364 -4.22 11.17 15.02
CA PHE A 364 -3.35 10.11 14.50
C PHE A 364 -3.02 9.07 15.57
N GLY A 365 -2.46 9.48 16.71
CA GLY A 365 -1.99 8.54 17.73
C GLY A 365 -3.07 7.63 18.34
N LYS A 366 -4.35 8.03 18.34
CA LYS A 366 -5.45 7.14 18.78
C LYS A 366 -5.74 6.09 17.71
N ASN A 367 -5.83 6.51 16.45
CA ASN A 367 -6.13 5.61 15.33
C ASN A 367 -4.98 4.63 15.12
N TYR A 368 -3.74 5.13 15.10
CA TYR A 368 -2.55 4.31 14.98
C TYR A 368 -2.45 3.25 16.08
N ALA A 369 -2.67 3.63 17.36
CA ALA A 369 -2.63 2.66 18.45
C ALA A 369 -3.75 1.61 18.40
N ARG A 370 -4.91 1.95 17.82
CA ARG A 370 -6.00 0.99 17.62
C ARG A 370 -5.73 0.07 16.44
N PHE A 371 -5.13 0.58 15.36
CA PHE A 371 -4.64 -0.21 14.24
C PHE A 371 -3.64 -1.26 14.71
N THR A 372 -2.56 -0.85 15.38
CA THR A 372 -1.51 -1.78 15.84
C THR A 372 -2.04 -2.86 16.79
N ALA A 373 -3.07 -2.56 17.60
CA ALA A 373 -3.71 -3.56 18.46
C ALA A 373 -4.70 -4.44 17.68
N GLY A 374 -5.41 -3.88 16.70
CA GLY A 374 -6.33 -4.59 15.83
C GLY A 374 -5.64 -5.56 14.86
N ASN A 375 -4.37 -5.32 14.54
CA ASN A 375 -3.53 -6.23 13.75
C ASN A 375 -3.39 -7.62 14.41
N LEU A 376 -3.61 -7.74 15.73
CA LEU A 376 -3.59 -9.05 16.41
C LEU A 376 -4.84 -9.88 16.14
N THR A 377 -5.90 -9.27 15.61
CA THR A 377 -7.16 -9.95 15.28
C THR A 377 -7.70 -9.46 13.94
N PRO A 378 -7.00 -9.78 12.82
CA PRO A 378 -7.34 -9.23 11.51
C PRO A 378 -8.80 -9.49 11.09
N ALA A 379 -9.31 -10.70 11.32
CA ALA A 379 -10.69 -11.11 11.04
C ALA A 379 -11.78 -10.20 11.61
N VAL A 380 -11.48 -9.42 12.66
CA VAL A 380 -12.43 -8.49 13.29
C VAL A 380 -12.16 -7.04 12.87
N ASN A 381 -10.99 -6.74 12.32
CA ASN A 381 -10.50 -5.38 12.13
C ASN A 381 -10.36 -4.94 10.66
N PHE A 382 -10.39 -5.89 9.73
CA PHE A 382 -10.34 -5.69 8.28
C PHE A 382 -11.50 -6.43 7.60
N PRO A 383 -12.08 -5.88 6.52
CA PRO A 383 -13.20 -6.52 5.81
C PRO A 383 -12.90 -7.96 5.39
N GLU A 384 -11.68 -8.21 4.92
CA GLU A 384 -11.24 -9.53 4.44
C GLU A 384 -10.27 -10.21 5.40
N GLY A 385 -10.18 -9.74 6.64
CA GLY A 385 -9.14 -10.16 7.58
C GLY A 385 -9.25 -11.63 8.03
N VAL A 386 -10.32 -12.34 7.64
CA VAL A 386 -10.46 -13.79 7.86
C VAL A 386 -9.43 -14.56 7.02
N GLU A 387 -9.11 -14.06 5.82
CA GLU A 387 -8.14 -14.66 4.91
C GLU A 387 -6.69 -14.29 5.25
N TYR A 388 -6.49 -13.36 6.20
CA TYR A 388 -5.15 -12.91 6.54
C TYR A 388 -4.52 -13.91 7.52
N PRO A 389 -3.28 -14.38 7.27
CA PRO A 389 -2.59 -15.29 8.18
C PRO A 389 -2.53 -14.79 9.63
N ASN A 390 -2.33 -15.70 10.59
CA ASN A 390 -2.28 -15.29 12.00
C ASN A 390 -1.08 -14.34 12.28
N PRO A 391 -1.32 -13.22 12.97
CA PRO A 391 -0.30 -12.20 13.24
C PRO A 391 0.76 -12.68 14.24
N LYS A 392 1.88 -11.97 14.34
CA LYS A 392 2.97 -12.31 15.27
C LYS A 392 2.89 -11.50 16.57
N VAL A 393 3.41 -12.07 17.66
CA VAL A 393 3.55 -11.38 18.95
C VAL A 393 4.97 -11.48 19.47
N ARG A 394 5.37 -10.49 20.28
CA ARG A 394 6.71 -10.42 20.89
C ARG A 394 6.89 -11.40 22.04
N GLY A 395 5.79 -11.89 22.61
CA GLY A 395 5.82 -12.94 23.61
C GLY A 395 4.49 -13.18 24.29
N ALA A 396 4.28 -14.43 24.69
CA ALA A 396 3.10 -14.88 25.41
C ALA A 396 3.47 -15.55 26.73
N LYS A 397 2.64 -15.38 27.78
CA LYS A 397 2.79 -16.10 29.06
C LYS A 397 1.45 -16.41 29.71
N VAL A 398 1.33 -17.61 30.27
CA VAL A 398 0.25 -17.95 31.21
C VAL A 398 0.61 -17.49 32.63
N LEU A 399 -0.32 -16.86 33.34
CA LEU A 399 -0.18 -16.52 34.76
C LEU A 399 -1.08 -17.38 35.64
N SER A 400 -0.60 -17.74 36.84
CA SER A 400 -1.31 -18.62 37.77
C SER A 400 -1.31 -18.09 39.19
N LYS A 401 -2.00 -18.79 40.11
CA LYS A 401 -2.00 -18.48 41.55
C LYS A 401 -0.58 -18.48 42.16
N ARG A 402 0.35 -19.26 41.61
CA ARG A 402 1.76 -19.35 42.05
C ARG A 402 2.64 -18.37 41.28
N LYS A 403 2.51 -18.33 39.95
CA LYS A 403 3.26 -17.42 39.07
C LYS A 403 2.42 -16.19 38.73
N ARG A 404 2.19 -15.32 39.73
CA ARG A 404 1.23 -14.19 39.63
C ARG A 404 1.73 -12.98 38.86
N THR A 405 3.05 -12.84 38.65
CA THR A 405 3.61 -11.62 38.05
C THR A 405 4.49 -11.97 36.85
N LYS A 406 4.35 -11.22 35.77
CA LYS A 406 5.23 -11.26 34.58
C LYS A 406 5.56 -9.85 34.13
N ARG A 407 6.73 -9.71 33.52
CA ARG A 407 7.22 -8.44 32.98
C ARG A 407 7.73 -8.67 31.57
N PHE A 408 7.43 -7.74 30.69
CA PHE A 408 8.08 -7.60 29.39
C PHE A 408 8.65 -6.20 29.22
N GLY A 409 9.64 -6.08 28.36
CA GLY A 409 10.21 -4.81 27.93
C GLY A 409 10.59 -4.87 26.44
N ALA A 410 10.50 -3.74 25.78
CA ALA A 410 10.88 -3.57 24.38
C ALA A 410 11.56 -2.21 24.16
N ARG A 411 12.35 -2.15 23.10
CA ARG A 411 12.72 -0.90 22.44
C ARG A 411 11.88 -0.83 21.16
N VAL A 412 11.07 0.21 21.04
CA VAL A 412 10.10 0.36 19.93
C VAL A 412 10.48 1.59 19.12
N ASN A 413 10.71 1.41 17.82
CA ASN A 413 10.99 2.51 16.89
C ASN A 413 9.77 3.41 16.73
N HIS A 414 9.98 4.62 16.21
CA HIS A 414 8.87 5.50 15.86
C HIS A 414 7.90 4.79 14.92
N LEU A 415 6.62 5.11 15.02
CA LEU A 415 5.56 4.52 14.21
C LEU A 415 5.62 2.98 14.16
N SER A 416 5.89 2.35 15.31
CA SER A 416 5.94 0.89 15.47
C SER A 416 5.27 0.46 16.79
N SER A 417 5.13 -0.84 16.98
CA SER A 417 4.54 -1.42 18.19
C SER A 417 5.21 -2.71 18.65
N ALA A 418 4.91 -3.11 19.89
CA ALA A 418 5.27 -4.41 20.44
C ALA A 418 4.10 -4.97 21.23
N SER A 419 3.65 -6.17 20.85
CA SER A 419 2.46 -6.82 21.42
C SER A 419 2.82 -8.04 22.27
N TYR A 420 2.18 -8.14 23.44
CA TYR A 420 2.36 -9.25 24.38
C TYR A 420 1.03 -9.86 24.79
N VAL A 421 1.01 -11.17 25.03
CA VAL A 421 -0.22 -11.90 25.37
C VAL A 421 -0.11 -12.56 26.75
N TYR A 422 -1.19 -12.48 27.52
CA TYR A 422 -1.32 -13.08 28.84
C TYR A 422 -2.55 -14.01 28.91
N GLY A 423 -2.32 -15.28 29.25
CA GLY A 423 -3.39 -16.27 29.45
C GLY A 423 -3.65 -16.55 30.94
N PRO A 424 -4.90 -16.71 31.39
CA PRO A 424 -5.20 -17.17 32.74
C PRO A 424 -5.03 -18.69 32.85
N ASP A 425 -4.28 -19.16 33.85
CA ASP A 425 -4.29 -20.58 34.26
C ASP A 425 -5.70 -21.01 34.66
N ALA A 426 -6.08 -22.25 34.34
CA ALA A 426 -7.43 -22.79 34.59
C ALA A 426 -7.93 -22.57 36.03
N ARG A 427 -7.04 -22.52 37.04
CA ARG A 427 -7.40 -22.31 38.45
C ARG A 427 -7.75 -20.87 38.79
N LEU A 428 -7.52 -19.91 37.90
CA LEU A 428 -7.96 -18.51 38.02
C LEU A 428 -9.44 -18.35 37.64
N SER A 429 -10.27 -19.24 38.16
CA SER A 429 -11.71 -19.28 37.91
C SER A 429 -12.46 -18.35 38.88
N GLY A 430 -13.39 -17.56 38.32
CA GLY A 430 -14.29 -16.65 39.04
C GLY A 430 -14.03 -15.17 38.76
N LYS A 431 -15.09 -14.36 38.78
CA LYS A 431 -15.09 -12.91 38.45
C LYS A 431 -14.13 -12.07 39.32
N LYS A 432 -13.71 -12.60 40.47
CA LYS A 432 -12.73 -12.01 41.39
C LYS A 432 -11.32 -11.92 40.81
N TRP A 433 -10.96 -12.71 39.80
CA TRP A 433 -9.62 -12.66 39.24
C TRP A 433 -9.49 -11.53 38.22
N LYS A 434 -8.48 -10.69 38.43
CA LYS A 434 -8.17 -9.54 37.59
C LYS A 434 -6.69 -9.55 37.19
N LEU A 435 -6.41 -9.01 36.02
CA LEU A 435 -5.05 -8.69 35.59
C LEU A 435 -4.80 -7.20 35.81
N ALA A 436 -3.93 -6.88 36.74
CA ALA A 436 -3.43 -5.53 36.96
C ALA A 436 -2.20 -5.30 36.08
N LEU A 437 -2.33 -4.38 35.13
CA LEU A 437 -1.29 -3.97 34.20
C LEU A 437 -0.71 -2.64 34.65
N GLN A 438 0.62 -2.57 34.71
CA GLN A 438 1.39 -1.34 34.85
C GLN A 438 2.25 -1.19 33.59
N VAL A 439 2.01 -0.13 32.84
CA VAL A 439 2.76 0.25 31.65
C VAL A 439 3.70 1.38 32.01
N ARG A 440 4.94 1.30 31.55
CA ARG A 440 5.90 2.42 31.56
C ARG A 440 6.40 2.63 30.14
N GLY A 441 6.21 3.82 29.60
CA GLY A 441 6.72 4.24 28.30
C GLY A 441 7.62 5.48 28.40
N PRO A 442 8.05 6.04 27.27
CA PRO A 442 8.72 7.34 27.23
C PRO A 442 7.77 8.48 27.65
N ALA A 443 8.30 9.70 27.76
CA ALA A 443 7.50 10.87 28.13
C ALA A 443 6.33 11.11 27.17
N LYS A 444 5.18 11.56 27.68
CA LYS A 444 3.93 11.75 26.90
C LYS A 444 4.10 12.61 25.64
N ARG A 445 5.07 13.54 25.62
CA ARG A 445 5.40 14.40 24.46
C ARG A 445 5.86 13.62 23.23
N THR A 446 6.37 12.40 23.41
CA THR A 446 6.77 11.49 22.31
C THR A 446 5.60 10.61 21.84
N SER A 447 4.38 10.92 22.25
CA SER A 447 3.15 10.19 21.90
C SER A 447 3.15 8.67 22.18
N PRO A 448 3.64 8.20 23.34
CA PRO A 448 3.48 6.79 23.73
C PRO A 448 2.00 6.45 23.90
N ARG A 449 1.63 5.23 23.51
CA ARG A 449 0.28 4.68 23.74
C ARG A 449 0.39 3.24 24.22
N ALA A 450 -0.66 2.78 24.88
CA ALA A 450 -0.86 1.37 25.16
C ALA A 450 -2.34 0.99 25.06
N VAL A 451 -2.60 -0.12 24.39
CA VAL A 451 -3.95 -0.68 24.21
C VAL A 451 -3.97 -2.08 24.78
N VAL A 452 -5.04 -2.40 25.50
CA VAL A 452 -5.30 -3.70 26.10
C VAL A 452 -6.54 -4.27 25.45
N VAL A 453 -6.47 -5.48 24.93
CA VAL A 453 -7.64 -6.20 24.40
C VAL A 453 -7.88 -7.43 25.26
N VAL A 454 -9.09 -7.55 25.79
CA VAL A 454 -9.54 -8.77 26.50
C VAL A 454 -10.27 -9.64 25.47
N HIS A 455 -9.71 -10.81 25.19
CA HIS A 455 -10.25 -11.79 24.25
C HIS A 455 -11.09 -12.80 25.05
N LEU A 456 -12.40 -12.76 24.84
CA LEU A 456 -13.35 -13.63 25.55
C LEU A 456 -13.50 -14.96 24.81
N LEU A 457 -13.77 -16.03 25.55
CA LEU A 457 -13.96 -17.38 25.01
C LEU A 457 -15.15 -17.50 24.06
N ASN A 458 -16.08 -16.53 24.08
CA ASN A 458 -17.21 -16.47 23.14
C ASN A 458 -16.90 -15.65 21.87
N GLY A 459 -15.62 -15.40 21.58
CA GLY A 459 -15.15 -14.62 20.43
C GLY A 459 -15.25 -13.09 20.56
N LYS A 460 -15.98 -12.56 21.54
CA LYS A 460 -16.09 -11.10 21.74
C LYS A 460 -14.79 -10.50 22.29
N GLN A 461 -14.51 -9.25 21.92
CA GLN A 461 -13.32 -8.53 22.37
C GLN A 461 -13.69 -7.25 23.14
N GLN A 462 -12.91 -6.94 24.18
CA GLN A 462 -13.02 -5.65 24.89
C GLN A 462 -11.74 -4.86 24.73
N VAL A 463 -11.78 -3.82 23.90
CA VAL A 463 -10.65 -2.93 23.66
C VAL A 463 -10.63 -1.80 24.68
N LYS A 464 -9.51 -1.61 25.37
CA LYS A 464 -9.33 -0.60 26.41
C LYS A 464 -8.00 0.13 26.22
N THR A 465 -8.03 1.47 26.18
CA THR A 465 -6.81 2.27 26.20
C THR A 465 -6.29 2.44 27.63
N VAL A 466 -4.97 2.38 27.80
CA VAL A 466 -4.27 2.74 29.04
C VAL A 466 -3.98 4.24 29.00
N ARG A 467 -4.48 4.99 29.98
CA ARG A 467 -4.17 6.42 30.11
C ARG A 467 -2.78 6.56 30.72
N LEU A 468 -1.84 7.12 29.96
CA LEU A 468 -0.49 7.40 30.41
C LEU A 468 -0.40 8.83 30.96
N ASN A 469 0.32 9.01 32.07
CA ASN A 469 0.63 10.30 32.68
C ASN A 469 1.73 11.05 31.88
N ARG A 470 2.22 12.19 32.38
CA ARG A 470 3.26 12.99 31.70
C ARG A 470 4.58 12.22 31.53
N ALA A 471 4.94 11.38 32.49
CA ALA A 471 6.15 10.57 32.47
C ALA A 471 6.05 9.32 31.57
N GLY A 472 4.85 8.97 31.11
CA GLY A 472 4.62 7.76 30.32
C GLY A 472 4.14 6.55 31.12
N ASP A 473 3.86 6.71 32.40
CA ASP A 473 3.35 5.64 33.26
C ASP A 473 1.82 5.56 33.21
N GLY A 474 1.28 4.36 33.22
CA GLY A 474 -0.16 4.14 33.31
C GLY A 474 -0.51 2.77 33.87
N HIS A 475 -1.75 2.66 34.33
CA HIS A 475 -2.27 1.45 34.95
C HIS A 475 -3.61 1.08 34.35
N LYS A 476 -3.89 -0.22 34.26
CA LYS A 476 -5.21 -0.73 33.88
C LYS A 476 -5.48 -2.07 34.56
N LYS A 477 -6.69 -2.25 35.08
CA LYS A 477 -7.16 -3.53 35.61
C LYS A 477 -8.24 -4.08 34.67
N VAL A 478 -8.12 -5.35 34.28
CA VAL A 478 -9.08 -6.03 33.39
C VAL A 478 -9.48 -7.39 33.94
N ALA A 479 -10.56 -7.97 33.40
CA ALA A 479 -10.99 -9.31 33.76
C ALA A 479 -9.92 -10.36 33.38
N PHE A 480 -9.77 -11.38 34.22
CA PHE A 480 -8.81 -12.47 34.01
C PHE A 480 -9.34 -13.79 34.61
N ASP A 481 -10.65 -14.01 34.46
CA ASP A 481 -11.37 -15.24 34.84
C ASP A 481 -11.21 -16.26 33.72
N SER A 482 -10.59 -17.41 34.02
CA SER A 482 -10.32 -18.48 33.05
C SER A 482 -11.58 -19.08 32.40
N ARG A 483 -12.77 -18.88 32.98
CA ARG A 483 -14.05 -19.35 32.41
C ARG A 483 -14.65 -18.41 31.36
N ARG A 484 -14.09 -17.21 31.19
CA ARG A 484 -14.65 -16.17 30.29
C ARG A 484 -13.59 -15.53 29.42
N VAL A 485 -12.38 -15.40 29.93
CA VAL A 485 -11.25 -14.76 29.26
C VAL A 485 -10.29 -15.85 28.84
N GLY A 486 -10.04 -15.98 27.54
CA GLY A 486 -8.99 -16.89 27.06
C GLY A 486 -7.63 -16.20 26.99
N ALA A 487 -7.59 -14.91 26.64
CA ALA A 487 -6.35 -14.13 26.65
C ALA A 487 -6.58 -12.63 26.89
N VAL A 488 -5.52 -11.95 27.33
CA VAL A 488 -5.41 -10.50 27.34
C VAL A 488 -4.16 -10.10 26.57
N SER A 489 -4.32 -9.37 25.48
CA SER A 489 -3.19 -8.78 24.76
C SER A 489 -2.93 -7.35 25.24
N VAL A 490 -1.66 -6.95 25.22
CA VAL A 490 -1.20 -5.58 25.49
C VAL A 490 -0.26 -5.16 24.39
N THR A 491 -0.64 -4.12 23.65
CA THR A 491 0.16 -3.52 22.59
C THR A 491 0.75 -2.22 23.09
N LEU A 492 2.09 -2.15 23.13
CA LEU A 492 2.86 -0.96 23.45
C LEU A 492 3.22 -0.25 22.13
N VAL A 493 2.90 1.03 22.01
CA VAL A 493 2.96 1.74 20.73
C VAL A 493 3.78 3.00 20.88
N ASN A 494 4.78 3.15 20.00
CA ASN A 494 5.47 4.41 19.81
C ASN A 494 4.81 5.15 18.64
N GLY A 495 3.82 5.99 18.94
CA GLY A 495 3.13 6.79 17.93
C GLY A 495 3.83 8.11 17.61
N SER A 496 5.14 8.22 17.85
CA SER A 496 5.86 9.46 17.58
C SER A 496 5.87 9.76 16.09
N THR A 497 5.69 11.04 15.77
CA THR A 497 5.73 11.62 14.43
C THR A 497 6.68 12.83 14.43
N ARG A 498 7.63 12.84 15.37
CA ARG A 498 8.58 13.94 15.56
C ARG A 498 9.84 13.66 14.74
N TYR A 499 10.11 14.52 13.77
CA TYR A 499 11.25 14.42 12.87
C TYR A 499 12.08 15.70 12.90
N ARG A 500 13.35 15.55 12.52
CA ARG A 500 14.09 16.63 11.85
C ARG A 500 13.99 16.36 10.35
N CYS A 501 13.14 17.08 9.66
CA CYS A 501 12.98 16.97 8.20
C CYS A 501 14.23 17.46 7.44
N ASN A 502 14.29 17.14 6.15
CA ASN A 502 15.38 17.53 5.23
C ASN A 502 16.75 17.06 5.73
N ARG A 503 16.89 15.75 5.92
CA ARG A 503 18.11 15.06 6.34
C ARG A 503 18.52 13.99 5.35
N ASP A 504 18.02 14.10 4.12
CA ASP A 504 18.35 13.23 2.99
C ASP A 504 18.15 11.75 3.33
N THR A 505 16.98 11.42 3.88
CA THR A 505 16.55 10.04 4.17
C THR A 505 15.30 9.70 3.35
N VAL A 506 14.97 8.42 3.24
CA VAL A 506 13.74 7.96 2.56
C VAL A 506 12.49 7.90 3.47
N LEU A 507 12.61 8.33 4.73
CA LEU A 507 11.48 8.37 5.68
C LEU A 507 10.62 9.62 5.47
N ALA A 508 9.52 9.74 6.21
CA ALA A 508 8.63 10.89 6.08
C ALA A 508 9.37 12.24 6.21
N CYS A 509 9.01 13.19 5.35
CA CYS A 509 9.64 14.50 5.15
C CYS A 509 11.15 14.48 4.85
N GLY A 510 11.64 13.37 4.29
CA GLY A 510 13.07 13.10 4.11
C GLY A 510 13.86 13.24 5.42
N GLY A 511 13.24 12.87 6.55
CA GLY A 511 13.66 13.28 7.88
C GLY A 511 14.30 12.19 8.72
N LYS A 512 15.00 12.60 9.79
CA LYS A 512 15.47 11.71 10.86
C LYS A 512 14.48 11.69 12.03
N PRO A 513 13.93 10.53 12.41
CA PRO A 513 13.03 10.40 13.57
C PRO A 513 13.77 10.74 14.87
N LEU A 514 13.07 11.36 15.81
CA LEU A 514 13.65 11.81 17.09
C LEU A 514 13.48 10.84 18.25
N ASP A 515 12.54 9.90 18.14
CA ASP A 515 12.09 9.08 19.26
C ASP A 515 12.21 7.57 18.97
N ASP A 516 13.24 7.18 18.24
CA ASP A 516 13.52 5.77 17.92
C ASP A 516 14.02 4.96 19.12
N ARG A 517 13.85 3.63 19.02
CA ARG A 517 14.23 2.65 20.05
C ARG A 517 13.76 3.04 21.46
N ALA A 518 12.62 3.72 21.55
CA ALA A 518 12.07 4.21 22.81
C ALA A 518 11.76 3.02 23.74
N ARG A 519 12.08 3.18 25.03
CA ARG A 519 11.94 2.10 26.01
C ARG A 519 10.49 2.02 26.48
N PHE A 520 9.92 0.82 26.36
CA PHE A 520 8.63 0.48 26.93
C PHE A 520 8.77 -0.75 27.84
N SER A 521 7.92 -0.83 28.87
CA SER A 521 7.75 -2.04 29.66
C SER A 521 6.32 -2.19 30.12
N VAL A 522 5.92 -3.44 30.31
CA VAL A 522 4.64 -3.80 30.92
C VAL A 522 4.87 -4.83 32.01
N LYS A 523 4.32 -4.57 33.19
CA LYS A 523 4.23 -5.52 34.30
C LYS A 523 2.77 -5.94 34.44
N ALA A 524 2.51 -7.23 34.30
CA ALA A 524 1.22 -7.84 34.51
C ALA A 524 1.22 -8.61 35.84
N ARG A 525 0.24 -8.36 36.70
CA ARG A 525 0.08 -9.04 37.99
C ARG A 525 -1.35 -9.52 38.15
N VAL A 526 -1.51 -10.82 38.43
CA VAL A 526 -2.79 -11.40 38.85
C VAL A 526 -3.11 -10.91 40.27
N THR A 527 -4.28 -10.32 40.42
CA THR A 527 -4.81 -9.83 41.68
C THR A 527 -6.19 -10.40 41.93
N ARG A 528 -6.56 -10.56 43.21
CA ARG A 528 -7.98 -10.64 43.58
C ARG A 528 -8.54 -9.22 43.56
N GLY A 529 -9.63 -9.05 42.83
CA GLY A 529 -10.33 -7.79 42.65
C GLY A 529 -11.33 -7.53 43.75
#